data_AF-A0A2K8T528-F1
#
_entry.id   AF-A0A2K8T528-F1
#
_cell.length_a   1.000
_cell.length_b   1.000
_cell.length_c   1.000
_cell.angle_alpha   90.00
_cell.angle_beta   90.00
_cell.angle_gamma   90.00
#
_symmetry.space_group_name_H-M   'P 1'
#
loop_
_entity.id
_entity.type
_entity.pdbx_description
1 polymer ?
#
loop_
_entity_poly.entity_id
_entity_poly.type
_entity_poly.pdbx_seq_one_letter_code
_entity_poly.pdbx_strand_id
1 'polypeptide(L)' 'METHHFGFWDAQIWATARLNQIEEVYTEDFASGATVEGVRFTNPFID' A
#
# COMPACT_ATOMS: atom_id res chain seq x y z
N MET A 1 2.58 -6.23 17.17
CA MET A 1 2.99 -5.56 15.92
C MET A 1 2.64 -6.56 14.84
N GLU A 2 1.63 -6.27 14.02
CA GLU A 2 1.37 -7.10 12.84
C GLU A 2 2.58 -6.98 11.92
N THR A 3 3.19 -8.11 11.60
CA THR A 3 4.30 -8.16 10.66
C THR A 3 3.68 -8.28 9.27
N HIS A 4 3.52 -7.15 8.58
CA HIS A 4 3.11 -7.17 7.17
C HIS A 4 4.27 -7.73 6.35
N HIS A 5 4.01 -8.77 5.54
CA HIS A 5 5.01 -9.42 4.68
C HIS A 5 5.27 -8.58 3.41
N PHE A 6 5.61 -7.31 3.58
CA PHE A 6 6.02 -6.45 2.48
C PHE A 6 7.47 -6.74 2.06
N GLY A 7 7.76 -6.58 0.77
CA GLY A 7 9.12 -6.34 0.34
C GLY A 7 9.68 -5.09 1.01
N PHE A 8 11.01 -4.98 1.15
CA PHE A 8 11.63 -3.83 1.83
C PHE A 8 11.19 -2.50 1.22
N TRP A 9 11.12 -2.40 -0.12
CA TRP A 9 10.71 -1.18 -0.82
C TRP A 9 9.20 -0.91 -0.70
N ASP A 10 8.38 -1.95 -0.79
CA ASP A 10 6.93 -1.85 -0.59
C ASP A 10 6.60 -1.31 0.79
N ALA A 11 7.34 -1.76 1.81
CA ALA A 11 7.20 -1.27 3.18
C ALA A 11 7.52 0.23 3.29
N GLN A 12 8.50 0.74 2.54
CA GLN A 12 8.82 2.17 2.53
C GLN A 12 7.69 3.00 1.89
N ILE A 13 7.11 2.52 0.79
CA ILE A 13 5.98 3.18 0.11
C ILE A 13 4.77 3.24 1.04
N TRP A 14 4.40 2.10 1.62
CA TRP A 14 3.31 2.01 2.58
C TRP A 14 3.54 2.90 3.81
N ALA A 15 4.72 2.85 4.42
CA ALA A 15 5.04 3.65 5.60
C ALA A 15 4.96 5.14 5.30
N THR A 16 5.44 5.57 4.12
CA THR A 16 5.36 6.97 3.68
C THR A 16 3.92 7.41 3.52
N ALA A 17 3.07 6.61 2.86
CA ALA A 17 1.65 6.91 2.69
C ALA A 17 0.95 7.03 4.05
N ARG A 18 1.15 6.05 4.93
CA ARG A 18 0.54 6.02 6.27
C ARG A 18 0.96 7.22 7.14
N LEU A 19 2.26 7.53 7.20
CA LEU A 19 2.78 8.63 8.02
C LEU A 19 2.29 10.00 7.55
N ASN A 20 1.92 10.12 6.27
CA ASN A 20 1.40 11.35 5.68
C ASN A 20 -0.13 11.32 5.48
N GLN A 21 -0.83 10.35 6.08
CA GLN A 21 -2.29 10.22 6.00
C GLN A 21 -2.83 10.15 4.56
N ILE A 22 -2.04 9.57 3.65
CA ILE A 22 -2.48 9.30 2.28
C ILE A 22 -3.33 8.03 2.29
N GLU A 23 -4.58 8.15 1.84
CA GLU A 23 -5.57 7.07 1.90
C GLU A 23 -5.43 6.06 0.75
N GLU A 24 -4.79 6.44 -0.35
CA GLU A 24 -4.73 5.62 -1.56
C GLU A 24 -3.38 5.75 -2.29
N VAL A 25 -2.83 4.61 -2.70
CA VAL A 25 -1.60 4.50 -3.49
C VAL A 25 -1.92 3.74 -4.78
N TYR A 26 -1.67 4.38 -5.92
CA TYR A 26 -1.81 3.75 -7.23
C TYR A 26 -0.53 3.01 -7.60
N THR A 27 -0.64 1.72 -7.90
CA THR A 27 0.51 0.87 -8.21
C THR A 27 0.07 -0.41 -8.90
N GLU A 28 0.86 -0.91 -9.86
CA GLU A 28 0.58 -2.17 -10.55
C GLU A 28 1.01 -3.41 -9.76
N ASP A 29 1.97 -3.24 -8.85
CA ASP A 29 2.73 -4.34 -8.24
C ASP A 29 2.21 -4.79 -6.86
N PHE A 30 1.33 -4.01 -6.23
CA PHE A 30 0.71 -4.44 -4.97
C PHE A 30 -0.45 -5.39 -5.21
N ALA A 31 -0.80 -6.18 -4.18
CA ALA A 31 -2.05 -6.93 -4.17
C ALA A 31 -3.23 -5.97 -4.37
N SER A 32 -3.85 -6.05 -5.54
CA SER A 32 -4.93 -5.16 -5.96
C SER A 32 -6.11 -5.18 -4.99
N GLY A 33 -6.68 -4.02 -4.69
CA GLY A 33 -7.78 -3.85 -3.75
C GLY A 33 -7.42 -4.09 -2.27
N ALA A 34 -6.16 -4.38 -1.92
CA ALA A 34 -5.76 -4.53 -0.52
C ALA A 34 -5.82 -3.19 0.21
N THR A 35 -6.27 -3.21 1.47
CA THR A 35 -6.20 -2.06 2.37
C THR A 35 -5.41 -2.45 3.60
N VAL A 36 -4.29 -1.76 3.86
CA VAL A 36 -3.39 -2.04 4.98
C VAL A 36 -3.28 -0.81 5.85
N GLU A 37 -3.78 -0.91 7.08
CA GLU A 37 -3.75 0.16 8.08
C GLU A 37 -4.29 1.52 7.55
N GLY A 38 -5.35 1.45 6.74
CA GLY A 38 -6.02 2.63 6.16
C GLY A 38 -5.48 3.09 4.81
N VAL A 39 -4.40 2.48 4.30
CA VAL A 39 -3.86 2.76 2.96
C VAL A 39 -4.40 1.73 1.97
N ARG A 40 -5.14 2.18 0.96
CA ARG A 40 -5.64 1.36 -0.14
C ARG A 40 -4.61 1.29 -1.26
N PHE A 41 -4.42 0.10 -1.82
CA PHE A 41 -3.63 -0.10 -3.04
C PHE A 41 -4.56 -0.38 -4.21
N THR A 42 -4.46 0.44 -5.25
CA THR A 42 -5.34 0.40 -6.43
C THR A 42 -4.49 0.25 -7.68
N ASN A 43 -4.72 -0.80 -8.46
CA ASN A 43 -4.05 -1.01 -9.74
C ASN A 43 -4.83 -0.29 -10.85
N PRO A 44 -4.28 0.80 -11.44
CA PRO A 44 -5.00 1.65 -12.39
C PRO A 44 -5.31 0.96 -13.73
N PHE A 45 -4.78 -0.23 -13.97
CA PHE A 45 -5.03 -0.99 -15.19
C PHE A 45 -6.17 -2.00 -15.05
N ILE A 46 -6.63 -2.31 -13.83
CA ILE A 46 -7.61 -3.38 -13.57
C ILE A 46 -8.66 -3.08 -12.49
N ASP A 47 -8.40 -2.17 -11.54
CA ASP A 47 -9.29 -1.84 -10.41
C ASP A 47 -10.18 -0.61 -10.65
#